data_AF-A0A7G9Q016-F1
#
_entry.id   AF-A0A7G9Q016-F1
#
_cell.length_a   1.000
_cell.length_b   1.000
_cell.length_c   1.000
_cell.angle_alpha   90.00
_cell.angle_beta   90.00
_cell.angle_gamma   90.00
#
_symmetry.space_group_name_H-M   'P 1'
#
loop_
_entity.id
_entity.type
_entity.pdbx_description
1 polymer ?
#
loop_
_entity_poly.entity_id
_entity_poly.type
_entity_poly.pdbx_seq_one_letter_code
_entity_poly.pdbx_strand_id
1 'polypeptide(L)'
;MVLNYNIMKVALILCAGDISSGFIPLKPVLDNREQLIEERLDFYLRNIPEMYIIWNEQLSKHIADPSIRESLLCDIASLVNADMISGAIPLNPVLLERDALIYQHFDSYLQIIIAKSSDINFCQNRVSMSNTVEQIVLSIKKTIPKKKRKGIRSRRR
;
A
#
# COMPACT_ATOMS: atom_id res chain seq x y z
N MET A 1 -26.71 -8.97 -4.85
CA MET A 1 -25.69 -7.93 -5.10
C MET A 1 -24.39 -8.65 -5.41
N VAL A 2 -23.88 -8.58 -6.65
CA VAL A 2 -22.60 -9.23 -6.99
C VAL A 2 -21.51 -8.36 -6.39
N LEU A 3 -20.87 -8.83 -5.32
CA LEU A 3 -19.79 -8.08 -4.68
C LEU A 3 -18.58 -8.07 -5.61
N ASN A 4 -18.06 -6.89 -5.95
CA ASN A 4 -16.84 -6.77 -6.76
C ASN A 4 -15.68 -7.38 -5.97
N TYR A 5 -15.00 -8.37 -6.57
CA TYR A 5 -13.89 -9.09 -5.93
C TYR A 5 -12.77 -8.15 -5.46
N ASN A 6 -12.48 -7.07 -6.19
CA ASN A 6 -11.43 -6.13 -5.82
C ASN A 6 -11.83 -5.29 -4.59
N ILE A 7 -13.09 -4.89 -4.48
CA ILE A 7 -13.62 -4.22 -3.28
C ILE A 7 -13.47 -5.14 -2.06
N MET A 8 -13.86 -6.41 -2.20
CA MET A 8 -13.66 -7.41 -1.15
C MET A 8 -12.18 -7.54 -0.77
N LYS A 9 -11.29 -7.59 -1.76
CA LYS A 9 -9.85 -7.73 -1.53
C LYS A 9 -9.27 -6.54 -0.77
N VAL A 10 -9.66 -5.30 -1.09
CA VAL A 10 -9.25 -4.11 -0.33
C VAL A 10 -9.74 -4.20 1.11
N ALA A 11 -11.01 -4.57 1.32
CA ALA A 11 -11.57 -4.75 2.67
C ALA A 11 -10.79 -5.78 3.51
N LEU A 12 -10.47 -6.92 2.90
CA LEU A 12 -9.68 -7.98 3.54
C LEU A 12 -8.28 -7.51 3.90
N ILE A 13 -7.61 -6.75 3.02
CA ILE A 13 -6.27 -6.22 3.27
C ILE A 13 -6.27 -5.26 4.47
N LEU A 14 -7.24 -4.34 4.53
CA LEU A 14 -7.32 -3.39 5.65
C LEU A 14 -7.71 -4.07 6.97
N CYS A 15 -8.65 -5.01 6.94
CA CYS A 15 -8.98 -5.82 8.11
C CYS A 15 -7.79 -6.65 8.62
N ALA A 16 -6.97 -7.19 7.71
CA ALA A 16 -5.73 -7.86 8.08
C ALA A 16 -4.75 -6.90 8.77
N GLY A 17 -4.73 -5.64 8.36
CA GLY A 17 -3.99 -4.58 9.04
C GLY A 17 -4.48 -4.32 10.46
N ASP A 18 -5.79 -4.28 10.70
CA ASP A 18 -6.35 -4.13 12.04
C ASP A 18 -6.01 -5.28 12.98
N ILE A 19 -6.02 -6.51 12.46
CA ILE A 19 -5.56 -7.67 13.21
C ILE A 19 -4.07 -7.53 13.55
N SER A 20 -3.26 -7.19 12.55
CA SER A 20 -1.80 -7.21 12.66
C SER A 20 -1.25 -6.05 13.49
N SER A 21 -1.95 -4.91 13.49
CA SER A 21 -1.63 -3.74 14.33
C SER A 21 -2.12 -3.88 15.77
N GLY A 22 -2.85 -4.95 16.10
CA GLY A 22 -3.43 -5.17 17.42
C GLY A 22 -4.69 -4.35 17.72
N PHE A 23 -5.34 -3.79 16.69
CA PHE A 23 -6.65 -3.15 16.87
C PHE A 23 -7.76 -4.15 17.12
N ILE A 24 -7.71 -5.26 16.39
CA ILE A 24 -8.40 -6.48 16.82
C ILE A 24 -7.39 -7.26 17.67
N PRO A 25 -7.63 -7.40 19.00
CA PRO A 25 -6.70 -8.09 19.86
C PRO A 25 -6.53 -9.56 19.45
N LEU A 26 -5.32 -10.10 19.62
CA LEU A 26 -5.05 -11.52 19.38
C LEU A 26 -5.80 -12.43 20.36
N LYS A 27 -6.04 -11.95 21.59
CA LYS A 27 -6.76 -12.64 22.65
C LYS A 27 -7.68 -11.63 23.35
N PRO A 28 -8.87 -11.34 22.78
CA PRO A 28 -9.82 -10.46 23.43
C PRO A 28 -10.32 -11.07 24.74
N VAL A 29 -10.64 -10.22 25.71
CA VAL A 29 -11.05 -10.64 27.06
C VAL A 29 -12.32 -11.50 27.04
N LEU A 30 -13.21 -11.24 26.08
CA LEU A 30 -14.50 -11.92 25.95
C LEU A 30 -14.47 -13.10 24.96
N ASP A 31 -13.28 -13.50 24.48
CA ASP A 31 -13.09 -14.56 23.49
C ASP A 31 -13.96 -14.40 22.22
N ASN A 32 -14.26 -13.14 21.86
CA ASN A 32 -15.16 -12.78 20.77
C ASN A 32 -14.40 -12.32 19.52
N ARG A 33 -13.24 -12.94 19.24
CA ARG A 33 -12.32 -12.45 18.22
C ARG A 33 -12.91 -12.54 16.82
N GLU A 34 -13.57 -13.64 16.49
CA GLU A 34 -14.23 -13.84 15.20
C GLU A 34 -15.31 -12.78 14.96
N GLN A 35 -16.09 -12.45 15.99
CA GLN A 35 -17.12 -11.41 15.92
C GLN A 35 -16.51 -10.03 15.63
N LEU A 36 -15.40 -9.68 16.29
CA LEU A 36 -14.70 -8.42 16.03
C LEU A 36 -14.17 -8.34 14.60
N ILE A 37 -13.73 -9.46 14.02
CA ILE A 37 -13.30 -9.54 12.62
C ILE A 37 -14.49 -9.36 11.68
N GLU A 38 -15.62 -10.02 11.96
CA GLU A 38 -16.85 -9.92 11.17
C GLU A 38 -17.37 -8.47 11.17
N GLU A 39 -17.53 -7.86 12.35
CA GLU A 39 -17.95 -6.47 12.50
C GLU A 39 -17.04 -5.50 11.75
N ARG A 40 -15.73 -5.79 11.76
CA ARG A 40 -14.75 -4.95 11.07
C ARG A 40 -14.78 -5.14 9.55
N LEU A 41 -14.96 -6.36 9.07
CA LEU A 41 -15.19 -6.62 7.65
C LEU A 41 -16.47 -5.96 7.16
N ASP A 42 -17.56 -6.04 7.93
CA ASP A 42 -18.83 -5.38 7.63
C ASP A 42 -18.70 -3.86 7.59
N PHE A 43 -17.89 -3.28 8.47
CA PHE A 43 -17.54 -1.86 8.39
C PHE A 43 -16.88 -1.54 7.04
N TYR A 44 -15.82 -2.27 6.67
CA TYR A 44 -15.11 -2.00 5.41
C TYR A 44 -15.97 -2.26 4.18
N LEU A 45 -16.75 -3.34 4.16
CA LEU A 45 -17.62 -3.67 3.04
C LEU A 45 -18.78 -2.69 2.84
N ARG A 46 -19.17 -1.96 3.89
CA ARG A 46 -20.13 -0.86 3.77
C ARG A 46 -19.51 0.42 3.22
N ASN A 47 -18.28 0.75 3.63
CA ASN A 47 -17.69 2.06 3.35
C ASN A 47 -16.75 2.08 2.13
N ILE A 48 -16.01 0.99 1.87
CA ILE A 48 -15.07 0.91 0.75
C ILE A 48 -15.76 1.04 -0.62
N PRO A 49 -16.96 0.49 -0.90
CA PRO A 49 -17.53 0.61 -2.23
C PRO A 49 -17.64 2.05 -2.75
N GLU A 50 -18.05 2.99 -1.89
CA GLU A 50 -18.15 4.41 -2.23
C GLU A 50 -16.75 5.00 -2.49
N MET A 51 -15.81 4.79 -1.56
CA MET A 51 -14.43 5.26 -1.71
C MET A 51 -13.74 4.66 -2.94
N TYR A 52 -13.99 3.39 -3.24
CA TYR A 52 -13.42 2.67 -4.38
C TYR A 52 -13.86 3.29 -5.70
N ILE A 53 -15.13 3.70 -5.82
CA ILE A 53 -15.62 4.42 -7.01
C ILE A 53 -14.83 5.72 -7.18
N ILE A 54 -14.70 6.51 -6.11
CA ILE A 54 -13.97 7.79 -6.13
C ILE A 54 -12.50 7.58 -6.53
N TRP A 55 -11.81 6.63 -5.90
CA TRP A 55 -10.39 6.36 -6.20
C TRP A 55 -10.19 5.83 -7.62
N ASN A 56 -11.07 4.94 -8.08
CA ASN A 56 -11.01 4.41 -9.44
C ASN A 56 -11.28 5.51 -10.49
N GLU A 57 -12.24 6.42 -10.23
CA GLU A 57 -12.47 7.59 -11.08
C GLU A 57 -11.26 8.52 -11.13
N GLN A 58 -10.60 8.77 -10.00
CA GLN A 58 -9.36 9.54 -9.97
C GLN A 58 -8.27 8.89 -10.80
N LEU A 59 -8.03 7.58 -10.64
CA LEU A 59 -7.07 6.84 -11.47
C LEU A 59 -7.44 6.82 -12.94
N SER A 60 -8.74 6.77 -13.28
CA SER A 60 -9.21 6.70 -14.68
C SER A 60 -8.77 7.87 -15.54
N LYS A 61 -8.50 9.04 -14.91
CA LYS A 61 -8.00 10.24 -15.58
C LYS A 61 -6.56 10.12 -16.06
N HIS A 62 -5.80 9.17 -15.49
CA HIS A 62 -4.37 8.99 -15.73
C HIS A 62 -4.04 7.60 -16.31
N ILE A 63 -4.87 6.60 -16.05
CA ILE A 63 -4.66 5.19 -16.41
C ILE A 63 -5.93 4.66 -17.07
N ALA A 64 -5.86 4.36 -18.36
CA ALA A 64 -7.01 3.92 -19.14
C ALA A 64 -7.46 2.48 -18.81
N ASP A 65 -6.50 1.58 -18.60
CA ASP A 65 -6.75 0.15 -18.37
C ASP A 65 -7.39 -0.10 -16.99
N PRO A 66 -8.65 -0.60 -16.94
CA PRO A 66 -9.32 -0.90 -15.69
C PRO A 66 -8.59 -1.93 -14.83
N SER A 67 -8.00 -2.97 -15.43
CA SER A 67 -7.34 -4.05 -14.67
C SER A 67 -6.11 -3.55 -13.90
N ILE A 68 -5.36 -2.63 -14.51
CA ILE A 68 -4.22 -1.97 -13.86
C ILE A 68 -4.70 -1.09 -12.72
N ARG A 69 -5.79 -0.34 -12.90
CA ARG A 69 -6.37 0.50 -11.82
C ARG A 69 -6.80 -0.36 -10.63
N GLU A 70 -7.51 -1.45 -10.89
CA GLU A 70 -7.95 -2.38 -9.86
C GLU A 70 -6.78 -2.99 -9.07
N SER A 71 -5.71 -3.38 -9.75
CA SER A 71 -4.48 -3.86 -9.10
C SER A 71 -3.86 -2.77 -8.23
N LEU A 72 -3.72 -1.55 -8.76
CA LEU A 72 -3.12 -0.44 -8.02
C LEU A 72 -3.88 -0.09 -6.75
N LEU A 73 -5.22 -0.14 -6.76
CA LEU A 73 -6.02 0.09 -5.56
C LEU A 73 -5.76 -0.99 -4.49
N CYS A 74 -5.60 -2.24 -4.89
CA CYS A 74 -5.20 -3.32 -3.96
C CYS A 74 -3.77 -3.12 -3.43
N ASP A 75 -2.85 -2.67 -4.27
CA ASP A 75 -1.46 -2.41 -3.88
C ASP A 75 -1.36 -1.22 -2.91
N ILE A 76 -2.15 -0.16 -3.13
CA ILE A 76 -2.28 0.97 -2.19
C ILE A 76 -2.82 0.49 -0.85
N ALA A 77 -3.87 -0.35 -0.85
CA ALA A 77 -4.39 -0.93 0.39
C ALA A 77 -3.30 -1.68 1.18
N SER A 78 -2.38 -2.33 0.47
CA SER A 78 -1.26 -3.06 1.08
C SER A 78 -0.23 -2.11 1.71
N LEU A 79 0.02 -0.93 1.11
CA LEU A 79 0.85 0.12 1.71
C LEU A 79 0.20 0.70 2.97
N VAL A 80 -1.11 0.97 2.93
CA VAL A 80 -1.86 1.46 4.09
C VAL A 80 -1.84 0.43 5.22
N ASN A 81 -2.00 -0.86 4.90
CA ASN A 81 -1.84 -1.94 5.88
C ASN A 81 -0.44 -1.92 6.52
N ALA A 82 0.62 -1.72 5.74
CA ALA A 82 1.98 -1.60 6.28
C ALA A 82 2.10 -0.39 7.25
N ASP A 83 1.44 0.73 6.98
CA ASP A 83 1.38 1.88 7.89
C ASP A 83 0.61 1.58 9.18
N MET A 84 -0.46 0.79 9.11
CA MET A 84 -1.19 0.32 10.29
C MET A 84 -0.31 -0.58 11.16
N ILE A 85 0.42 -1.52 10.56
CA ILE A 85 1.30 -2.45 11.27
C ILE A 85 2.50 -1.75 11.90
N SER A 86 3.11 -0.81 11.17
CA SER A 86 4.28 -0.06 11.65
C SER A 86 3.94 0.98 12.72
N GLY A 87 2.64 1.27 12.93
CA GLY A 87 2.16 2.28 13.85
C GLY A 87 2.20 3.71 13.30
N ALA A 88 2.50 3.90 12.02
CA ALA A 88 2.35 5.18 11.34
C ALA A 88 0.89 5.64 11.33
N ILE A 89 -0.06 4.69 11.18
CA ILE A 89 -1.45 4.88 11.56
C ILE A 89 -1.61 4.32 12.98
N PRO A 90 -1.65 5.18 14.01
CA PRO A 90 -1.65 4.73 15.40
C PRO A 90 -2.94 3.97 15.74
N LEU A 91 -2.84 3.12 16.77
CA LEU A 91 -3.99 2.36 17.28
C LEU A 91 -5.07 3.27 17.87
N ASN A 92 -4.63 4.25 18.67
CA ASN A 92 -5.48 5.22 19.34
C ASN A 92 -5.00 6.63 18.98
N PRO A 93 -5.31 7.13 17.76
CA PRO A 93 -5.02 8.49 17.37
C PRO A 93 -5.68 9.50 18.31
N VAL A 94 -4.99 10.61 18.58
CA VAL A 94 -5.44 11.64 19.54
C VAL A 94 -6.41 12.64 18.91
N LEU A 95 -6.21 12.98 17.63
CA LEU A 95 -6.87 14.11 16.98
C LEU A 95 -7.93 13.72 15.95
N LEU A 96 -7.85 12.51 15.41
CA LEU A 96 -8.70 12.02 14.32
C LEU A 96 -9.11 10.59 14.62
N GLU A 97 -10.26 10.16 14.12
CA GLU A 97 -10.62 8.75 14.15
C GLU A 97 -9.66 7.95 13.26
N ARG A 98 -9.34 6.74 13.71
CA ARG A 98 -8.40 5.85 12.99
C ARG A 98 -8.88 5.53 11.58
N ASP A 99 -10.18 5.37 11.40
CA ASP A 99 -10.78 5.06 10.10
C ASP A 99 -10.59 6.20 9.10
N ALA A 100 -10.73 7.45 9.56
CA ALA A 100 -10.44 8.62 8.74
C ALA A 100 -8.95 8.68 8.36
N LEU A 101 -8.03 8.35 9.29
CA LEU A 101 -6.60 8.29 8.98
C LEU A 101 -6.26 7.22 7.94
N ILE A 102 -6.91 6.06 8.01
CA ILE A 102 -6.74 4.99 7.00
C ILE A 102 -7.07 5.52 5.60
N TYR A 103 -8.20 6.20 5.45
CA TYR A 103 -8.60 6.77 4.15
C TYR A 103 -7.67 7.93 3.71
N GLN A 104 -7.24 8.78 4.63
CA GLN A 104 -6.27 9.84 4.33
C GLN A 104 -4.92 9.29 3.84
N HIS A 105 -4.42 8.22 4.45
CA HIS A 105 -3.20 7.55 3.98
C HIS A 105 -3.42 6.92 2.60
N PHE A 106 -4.59 6.32 2.37
CA PHE A 106 -4.95 5.78 1.06
C PHE A 106 -4.93 6.87 -0.01
N ASP A 107 -5.60 8.00 0.23
CA ASP A 107 -5.61 9.17 -0.65
C ASP A 107 -4.19 9.69 -0.89
N SER A 108 -3.36 9.74 0.14
CA SER A 108 -1.96 10.19 0.04
C SER A 108 -1.14 9.29 -0.90
N TYR A 109 -1.23 7.97 -0.74
CA TYR A 109 -0.54 7.02 -1.63
C TYR A 109 -1.08 7.06 -3.05
N LEU A 110 -2.40 7.23 -3.21
CA LEU A 110 -3.02 7.42 -4.51
C LEU A 110 -2.45 8.65 -5.24
N GLN A 111 -2.35 9.79 -4.56
CA GLN A 111 -1.74 11.00 -5.13
C GLN A 111 -0.27 10.81 -5.49
N ILE A 112 0.50 10.10 -4.65
CA ILE A 112 1.90 9.77 -4.95
C ILE A 112 1.99 8.96 -6.26
N ILE A 113 1.15 7.95 -6.43
CA ILE A 113 1.13 7.10 -7.63
C ILE A 113 0.72 7.91 -8.87
N ILE A 114 -0.33 8.74 -8.76
CA ILE A 114 -0.78 9.60 -9.86
C ILE A 114 0.32 10.57 -10.28
N ALA A 115 0.98 11.24 -9.33
CA ALA A 115 2.09 12.14 -9.62
C ALA A 115 3.23 11.42 -10.33
N LYS A 116 3.61 10.23 -9.86
CA LYS A 116 4.67 9.43 -10.49
C LYS A 116 4.31 8.91 -11.88
N SER A 117 3.05 8.55 -12.12
CA SER A 117 2.59 8.14 -13.44
C SER A 117 2.69 9.28 -14.47
N SER A 118 2.42 10.52 -14.03
CA SER A 118 2.57 11.72 -14.86
C SER A 118 4.03 11.99 -15.21
N ASP A 119 4.95 11.83 -14.25
CA ASP A 119 6.40 11.98 -14.46
C ASP A 119 6.96 10.94 -15.44
N ILE A 120 6.49 9.70 -15.36
CA ILE A 120 6.90 8.59 -16.26
C ILE A 120 6.42 8.86 -17.69
N ASN A 121 5.18 9.31 -17.86
CA ASN A 121 4.64 9.69 -19.17
C ASN A 121 5.40 10.90 -19.77
N PHE A 122 5.86 11.83 -18.93
CA PHE A 122 6.71 12.95 -19.36
C PHE A 122 8.11 12.50 -19.80
N CYS A 123 8.66 11.44 -19.19
CA CYS A 123 9.95 10.86 -19.57
C CYS A 123 9.86 10.00 -20.84
N GLN A 124 8.77 9.25 -21.04
CA GLN A 124 8.56 8.46 -22.26
C GLN A 124 8.43 9.34 -23.50
N ASN A 125 7.81 10.53 -23.38
CA ASN A 125 7.69 11.47 -24.49
C ASN A 125 9.00 12.18 -24.88
N ARG A 126 10.09 12.05 -24.09
CA ARG A 126 11.43 12.55 -24.46
C ARG A 126 12.35 11.48 -25.03
N VAL A 127 12.03 10.20 -24.84
CA VAL A 127 12.83 9.11 -25.41
C VAL A 127 12.22 8.71 -26.75
N SER A 128 12.48 9.56 -27.74
CA SER A 128 12.51 9.14 -29.13
C SER A 128 13.40 7.89 -29.26
N MET A 129 12.83 6.86 -29.88
CA MET A 129 13.41 5.53 -30.13
C MET A 129 14.93 5.53 -30.33
N SER A 130 15.66 4.96 -29.37
CA SER A 130 16.88 4.18 -29.66
C SER A 130 17.18 3.21 -28.52
N ASN A 131 16.93 1.92 -28.78
CA ASN A 131 17.54 0.72 -28.22
C ASN A 131 18.11 0.80 -26.79
N THR A 132 17.26 0.65 -25.76
CA THR A 132 17.65 0.69 -24.34
C THR A 132 17.76 -0.69 -23.65
N VAL A 133 17.72 -1.80 -24.39
CA VAL A 133 17.96 -3.12 -23.79
C VAL A 133 19.42 -3.29 -23.35
N GLU A 134 20.37 -2.62 -24.01
CA GLU A 134 21.80 -2.72 -23.66
C GLU A 134 22.23 -1.81 -22.48
N GLN A 135 21.48 -0.74 -22.17
CA GLN A 135 21.91 0.23 -21.14
C GLN A 135 21.57 -0.20 -19.71
N ILE A 136 20.56 -1.05 -19.52
CA ILE A 136 20.19 -1.56 -18.17
C ILE A 136 21.29 -2.49 -17.64
N VAL A 137 21.93 -3.29 -18.49
CA VAL A 137 22.98 -4.24 -18.10
C VAL A 137 24.29 -3.54 -17.70
N LEU A 138 24.61 -2.40 -18.31
CA LEU A 138 25.83 -1.64 -18.00
C LEU A 138 25.73 -0.83 -16.70
N SER A 139 24.52 -0.43 -16.32
CA SER A 139 24.27 0.42 -15.14
C SER A 139 24.34 -0.38 -13.82
N ILE A 140 23.87 -1.63 -13.83
CA ILE A 140 23.88 -2.51 -12.65
C ILE A 140 25.33 -2.91 -12.27
N LYS A 141 26.26 -2.98 -13.23
CA LYS A 141 27.67 -3.29 -12.94
C LYS A 141 28.43 -2.17 -12.25
N LYS A 142 27.95 -0.92 -12.29
CA LYS A 142 28.67 0.24 -11.73
C LYS A 142 28.24 0.65 -10.30
N THR A 143 27.11 0.16 -9.79
CA THR A 143 26.51 0.68 -8.54
C THR A 143 26.53 -0.29 -7.35
N ILE A 144 27.35 -1.35 -7.38
CA ILE A 144 27.61 -2.16 -6.18
C ILE A 144 28.94 -1.69 -5.55
N PRO A 145 28.94 -0.75 -4.59
CA PRO A 145 30.12 -0.53 -3.77
C PRO A 145 30.31 -1.76 -2.87
N LYS A 146 31.38 -2.51 -3.12
CA LYS A 146 31.84 -3.59 -2.22
C LYS A 146 32.13 -2.98 -0.84
N LYS A 147 31.19 -3.10 0.12
CA LYS A 147 31.47 -2.84 1.54
C LYS A 147 32.55 -3.83 2.00
N LYS A 148 33.80 -3.36 2.14
CA LYS A 148 34.86 -4.10 2.84
C LYS A 148 34.43 -4.29 4.29
N ARG A 149 34.18 -5.55 4.70
CA ARG A 149 34.05 -5.90 6.12
C ARG A 149 35.39 -5.59 6.81
N LYS A 150 35.41 -4.64 7.74
CA LYS A 150 36.57 -4.43 8.63
C LYS A 150 36.66 -5.65 9.55
N GLY A 151 37.73 -6.42 9.40
CA GLY A 151 38.01 -7.57 10.27
C GLY A 151 38.18 -7.13 11.72
N ILE A 152 37.52 -7.86 12.62
CA ILE A 152 37.74 -7.76 14.06
C ILE A 152 39.16 -8.26 14.33
N ARG A 153 40.06 -7.36 14.77
CA ARG A 153 41.38 -7.77 15.28
C ARG A 153 41.17 -8.40 16.65
N SER A 154 41.27 -9.73 16.70
CA SER A 154 41.50 -10.50 17.92
C SER A 154 42.73 -9.92 18.64
N ARG A 155 42.52 -9.36 19.83
CA ARG A 155 43.60 -8.89 20.70
C ARG A 155 43.90 -10.03 21.67
N ARG A 156 44.94 -10.81 21.38
CA ARG A 156 45.55 -11.70 22.37
C ARG A 156 46.26 -10.84 23.42
N ARG A 157 45.88 -10.98 24.67
CA ARG A 157 46.76 -10.96 25.85
C ARG A 157 46.05 -11.65 26.99
#